data_AF-A0A3D3F5I7-F1
#
_entry.id   AF-A0A3D3F5I7-F1
#
_cell.length_a   1.000
_cell.length_b   1.000
_cell.length_c   1.000
_cell.angle_alpha   90.00
_cell.angle_beta   90.00
_cell.angle_gamma   90.00
#
_symmetry.space_group_name_H-M   'P 1'
#
loop_
_entity.id
_entity.type
_entity.pdbx_description
1 polymer ?
#
loop_
_entity_poly.entity_id
_entity_poly.type
_entity_poly.pdbx_seq_one_letter_code
_entity_poly.pdbx_strand_id
1 'polypeptide(L)' 'AGWIDGEARETARFNKPSGICYDEEEEIFYIADNQNKRIRTISVE' A
#
# COMPACT_ATOMS: atom_id res chain seq x y z
N ALA A 1 -10.87 -2.54 8.83
CA ALA A 1 -10.62 -3.36 7.64
C ALA A 1 -11.23 -2.66 6.44
N GLY A 2 -10.51 -2.54 5.32
CA GLY A 2 -11.05 -1.92 4.10
C GLY A 2 -10.05 -2.00 2.94
N TRP A 3 -10.53 -1.73 1.73
CA TRP A 3 -9.74 -1.63 0.50
C TRP A 3 -10.16 -0.35 -0.22
N ILE A 4 -9.43 0.74 0.05
CA ILE A 4 -9.65 2.07 -0.54
C ILE A 4 -8.28 2.64 -0.86
N ASP A 5 -8.11 3.14 -2.08
CA ASP A 5 -6.94 3.91 -2.54
C ASP A 5 -7.19 5.42 -2.34
N GLY A 6 -6.12 6.21 -2.35
CA GLY A 6 -6.16 7.67 -2.22
C GLY A 6 -5.09 8.20 -1.25
N GLU A 7 -5.23 9.47 -0.86
CA GLU A 7 -4.38 10.13 0.15
C GLU A 7 -4.03 9.25 1.34
N ALA A 8 -2.72 9.12 1.60
CA ALA A 8 -2.15 8.07 2.44
C ALA A 8 -2.69 8.09 3.87
N ARG A 9 -2.97 9.29 4.42
CA ARG A 9 -3.47 9.46 5.79
C ARG A 9 -4.99 9.56 5.89
N GLU A 10 -5.64 10.16 4.90
CA GLU A 10 -7.05 10.51 5.00
C GLU A 10 -7.94 9.35 4.52
N THR A 11 -7.64 8.80 3.35
CA THR A 11 -8.55 7.93 2.61
C THR A 11 -8.05 6.50 2.46
N ALA A 12 -6.74 6.31 2.25
CA ALA A 12 -6.17 4.99 2.03
C ALA A 12 -6.50 4.02 3.18
N ARG A 13 -6.92 2.80 2.84
CA ARG A 13 -7.18 1.73 3.81
C ARG A 13 -6.57 0.42 3.33
N PHE A 14 -5.97 -0.28 4.29
CA PHE A 14 -5.44 -1.64 4.16
C PHE A 14 -6.23 -2.60 5.04
N ASN A 15 -6.02 -3.90 4.84
CA ASN A 15 -6.60 -4.95 5.67
C ASN A 15 -5.56 -6.04 5.99
N LYS A 16 -5.05 -5.99 7.24
CA LYS A 16 -3.96 -6.84 7.74
C LYS A 16 -2.74 -6.86 6.79
N PRO A 17 -2.11 -5.71 6.50
CA PRO A 17 -0.85 -5.70 5.77
C PRO A 17 0.21 -6.49 6.54
N SER A 18 1.10 -7.17 5.80
CA SER A 18 2.03 -8.16 6.38
C SER A 18 3.47 -8.04 5.90
N GLY A 19 3.73 -7.29 4.84
CA GLY A 19 5.08 -7.07 4.30
C GLY A 19 5.15 -5.74 3.57
N ILE A 20 6.37 -5.19 3.50
CA ILE A 20 6.70 -3.95 2.81
C ILE A 20 8.10 -4.06 2.20
N CYS A 21 8.29 -3.54 1.00
CA CYS A 21 9.61 -3.26 0.43
C CYS A 21 9.59 -1.89 -0.27
N TYR A 22 10.77 -1.31 -0.45
CA TYR A 22 10.98 -0.05 -1.16
C TYR A 22 11.81 -0.33 -2.40
N ASP A 23 11.39 0.23 -3.52
CA ASP A 23 12.15 0.27 -4.75
C ASP A 23 12.80 1.66 -4.88
N GLU A 24 14.13 1.69 -4.82
CA GLU A 24 14.90 2.93 -4.90
C GLU A 24 14.97 3.50 -6.33
N GLU A 25 14.81 2.66 -7.36
CA GLU A 25 14.87 3.10 -8.76
C GLU A 25 13.58 3.80 -9.17
N GLU A 26 12.43 3.26 -8.75
CA GLU A 26 11.10 3.81 -9.06
C GLU A 26 10.55 4.74 -7.96
N GLU A 27 11.20 4.82 -6.80
CA GLU A 27 10.76 5.55 -5.61
C GLU A 27 9.36 5.10 -5.08
N ILE A 28 9.07 3.79 -5.15
CA ILE A 28 7.77 3.22 -4.77
C ILE A 28 7.90 2.26 -3.58
N PHE A 29 7.02 2.38 -2.59
CA PHE A 29 6.79 1.32 -1.61
C PHE A 29 5.76 0.32 -2.11
N TYR A 30 6.07 -0.97 -1.99
CA TYR A 30 5.12 -2.06 -2.23
C TYR A 30 4.70 -2.69 -0.92
N ILE A 31 3.40 -2.89 -0.73
CA ILE A 31 2.80 -3.41 0.51
C ILE A 31 2.01 -4.68 0.21
N ALA A 32 2.29 -5.76 0.94
CA ALA A 32 1.51 -6.99 0.90
C ALA A 32 0.26 -6.87 1.81
N ASP A 33 -0.88 -6.53 1.21
CA ASP A 33 -2.17 -6.30 1.87
C ASP A 33 -2.97 -7.60 2.02
N ASN A 34 -2.64 -8.39 3.06
CA ASN A 34 -2.91 -9.83 3.12
C ASN A 34 -4.40 -10.22 3.04
N GLN A 35 -5.27 -9.54 3.80
CA GLN A 35 -6.70 -9.86 3.75
C GLN A 35 -7.40 -9.28 2.53
N ASN A 36 -6.81 -8.28 1.88
CA ASN A 36 -7.28 -7.78 0.59
C ASN A 36 -6.72 -8.57 -0.61
N LYS A 37 -5.80 -9.53 -0.38
CA LYS A 37 -5.19 -10.39 -1.41
C LYS A 37 -4.50 -9.61 -2.53
N ARG A 38 -3.78 -8.53 -2.18
CA ARG A 38 -3.18 -7.59 -3.14
C ARG A 38 -1.78 -7.17 -2.73
N ILE A 39 -1.00 -6.78 -3.74
CA ILE A 39 0.13 -5.88 -3.56
C ILE A 39 -0.37 -4.46 -3.85
N ARG A 40 -0.08 -3.53 -2.95
CA ARG A 40 -0.49 -2.12 -3.04
C ARG A 40 0.77 -1.25 -3.16
N THR A 41 0.66 -0.06 -3.74
CA THR A 41 1.77 0.88 -3.86
C THR A 41 1.53 2.14 -3.02
N ILE A 42 2.62 2.77 -2.56
CA ILE A 42 2.64 4.15 -2.09
C ILE A 42 3.77 4.83 -2.85
N SER A 43 3.43 5.89 -3.58
CA SER A 43 4.35 6.72 -4.36
C SER A 43 3.95 8.19 -4.20
N VAL A 44 4.84 9.09 -4.56
CA VAL A 44 4.50 10.51 -4.77
C VAL A 44 3.91 10.63 -6.17
N GLU A 45 2.85 11.44 -6.34
CA GLU A 45 2.35 11.81 -7.68
C GLU A 45 3.28 12.81 -8.38
#